data_AF-W9XDV4-F1
#
_entry.id   AF-W9XDV4-F1
#
_cell.length_a   1.000
_cell.length_b   1.000
_cell.length_c   1.000
_cell.angle_alpha   90.00
_cell.angle_beta   90.00
_cell.angle_gamma   90.00
#
_symmetry.space_group_name_H-M   'P 1'
#
loop_
_entity.id
_entity.type
_entity.pdbx_description
1 polymer ?
#
loop_
_entity_poly.entity_id
_entity_poly.type
_entity_poly.pdbx_seq_one_letter_code
_entity_poly.pdbx_strand_id
1 'polypeptide(L)'
;MASPTIPTFYRVFFSTIDPLIALSGALTQVFAPATILTLYNPSSAALPPAIETTVLLDSTAGYLVSTMFLQVVMLRARPADLTVWRCLQGSILIQDLAIIGAVVGALKTQHRLDWGLVTAKEWSNLAILAGVGALRVAFLLGIGVGGRGKAKKT
;
A
#
# COMPACT_ATOMS: atom_id res chain seq x y z
N MET A 1 -1.05 -32.82 -10.46
CA MET A 1 -0.75 -31.87 -9.36
C MET A 1 -1.67 -30.68 -9.55
N ALA A 2 -2.52 -30.34 -8.56
CA ALA A 2 -3.41 -29.19 -8.70
C ALA A 2 -2.55 -27.92 -8.70
N SER A 3 -2.54 -27.18 -9.81
CA SER A 3 -1.89 -25.87 -9.87
C SER A 3 -2.56 -24.97 -8.83
N PRO A 4 -1.80 -24.37 -7.92
CA PRO A 4 -2.37 -23.55 -6.88
C PRO A 4 -3.12 -22.37 -7.52
N THR A 5 -4.42 -22.29 -7.24
CA THR A 5 -5.32 -21.29 -7.83
C THR A 5 -5.41 -20.07 -6.94
N ILE A 6 -5.18 -18.90 -7.54
CA ILE A 6 -5.34 -17.61 -6.87
C ILE A 6 -6.84 -17.34 -6.72
N PRO A 7 -7.34 -17.08 -5.50
CA PRO A 7 -8.74 -16.72 -5.28
C PRO A 7 -9.16 -15.48 -6.06
N THR A 8 -10.40 -15.48 -6.55
CA THR A 8 -10.96 -14.36 -7.32
C THR A 8 -10.91 -13.04 -6.55
N PHE A 9 -11.10 -13.09 -5.23
CA PHE A 9 -10.99 -11.90 -4.37
C PHE A 9 -9.61 -11.21 -4.51
N TYR A 10 -8.52 -11.96 -4.30
CA TYR A 10 -7.16 -11.41 -4.44
C TYR A 10 -6.89 -10.94 -5.87
N ARG A 11 -7.46 -11.63 -6.87
CA ARG A 11 -7.30 -11.21 -8.26
C ARG A 11 -7.88 -9.83 -8.50
N VAL A 12 -9.16 -9.64 -8.18
CA VAL A 12 -9.85 -8.37 -8.40
C VAL A 12 -9.24 -7.26 -7.56
N PHE A 13 -8.91 -7.56 -6.30
CA PHE A 13 -8.34 -6.56 -5.40
C PHE A 13 -6.99 -6.05 -5.94
N PHE A 14 -6.01 -6.93 -6.16
CA PHE A 14 -4.67 -6.52 -6.57
C PHE A 14 -4.55 -6.07 -8.02
N SER A 15 -5.42 -6.53 -8.93
CA SER A 15 -5.34 -6.11 -10.34
C SER A 15 -6.14 -4.85 -10.66
N THR A 16 -7.07 -4.45 -9.78
CA THR A 16 -8.06 -3.41 -10.08
C THR A 16 -8.28 -2.44 -8.94
N ILE A 17 -8.62 -2.91 -7.74
CA ILE A 17 -8.90 -2.01 -6.61
C ILE A 17 -7.63 -1.30 -6.16
N ASP A 18 -6.57 -2.05 -5.91
CA ASP A 18 -5.29 -1.53 -5.42
C ASP A 18 -4.62 -0.54 -6.40
N PRO A 19 -4.57 -0.81 -7.72
CA PRO A 19 -4.10 0.18 -8.69
C PRO A 19 -4.91 1.47 -8.70
N LEU A 20 -6.24 1.40 -8.53
CA LEU A 20 -7.08 2.60 -8.47
C LEU A 20 -6.80 3.43 -7.21
N ILE A 21 -6.55 2.77 -6.07
CA ILE A 21 -6.12 3.45 -4.84
C ILE A 21 -4.76 4.13 -5.07
N ALA A 22 -3.79 3.44 -5.68
CA ALA A 22 -2.48 4.01 -5.99
C ALA A 22 -2.59 5.22 -6.93
N LEU A 23 -3.42 5.13 -7.98
CA LEU A 23 -3.68 6.23 -8.90
C LEU A 23 -4.32 7.43 -8.18
N SER A 24 -5.34 7.19 -7.35
CA SER A 24 -5.97 8.24 -6.55
C SER A 24 -4.95 8.92 -5.62
N GLY A 25 -4.06 8.15 -4.98
CA GLY A 25 -2.98 8.68 -4.16
C GLY A 25 -1.99 9.52 -4.97
N ALA A 26 -1.61 9.08 -6.17
CA ALA A 26 -0.73 9.83 -7.06
C ALA A 26 -1.35 11.16 -7.49
N LEU A 27 -2.61 11.15 -7.94
CA LEU A 27 -3.32 12.36 -8.34
C LEU A 27 -3.46 13.35 -7.18
N THR A 28 -3.74 12.86 -5.96
CA THR A 28 -3.86 13.73 -4.79
C THR A 28 -2.51 14.38 -4.45
N GLN A 29 -1.39 13.68 -4.62
CA GLN A 29 -0.06 14.26 -4.37
C GLN A 29 0.28 15.39 -5.35
N VAL A 30 -0.05 15.23 -6.63
CA VAL A 30 0.27 16.24 -7.68
C VAL A 30 -0.70 17.42 -7.64
N PHE A 31 -2.01 17.15 -7.56
CA PHE A 31 -3.04 18.18 -7.72
C PHE A 31 -3.54 18.77 -6.40
N ALA A 32 -3.35 18.07 -5.29
CA ALA A 32 -3.81 18.49 -3.97
C ALA A 32 -2.77 18.23 -2.87
N PRO A 33 -1.53 18.76 -3.01
CA PRO A 33 -0.43 18.50 -2.07
C PRO A 33 -0.78 18.93 -0.64
N ALA A 34 -1.57 20.00 -0.48
CA ALA A 34 -2.05 20.45 0.82
C ALA A 34 -2.90 19.38 1.54
N THR A 35 -3.74 18.66 0.80
CA THR A 35 -4.57 17.57 1.33
C THR A 35 -3.71 16.42 1.83
N ILE A 36 -2.67 16.03 1.09
CA ILE A 36 -1.76 14.97 1.51
C ILE A 36 -0.92 15.38 2.72
N LEU A 37 -0.37 16.58 2.72
CA LEU A 37 0.43 17.06 3.85
C LEU A 37 -0.38 17.18 5.14
N THR A 38 -1.63 17.64 5.04
CA THR A 38 -2.55 17.67 6.19
C THR A 38 -3.02 16.29 6.63
N LEU A 39 -3.03 15.30 5.73
CA LEU A 39 -3.28 13.90 6.09
C LEU A 39 -2.12 13.28 6.87
N TYR A 40 -0.87 13.65 6.55
CA TYR A 40 0.31 13.17 7.28
C TYR A 40 0.59 13.97 8.55
N ASN A 41 0.23 15.24 8.58
CA ASN A 41 0.46 16.11 9.72
C ASN A 41 -0.60 17.23 9.79
N PRO A 42 -1.78 16.97 10.38
CA PRO A 42 -2.89 17.91 10.42
C PRO A 42 -2.56 19.20 11.17
N SER A 43 -1.65 19.13 12.14
CA SER A 43 -1.40 20.23 13.10
C SER A 43 -0.19 21.07 12.73
N SER A 44 0.71 20.58 11.88
CA SER A 44 1.96 21.27 11.53
C SER A 44 2.34 21.15 10.05
N ALA A 45 1.37 20.90 9.18
CA ALA A 45 1.59 20.99 7.74
C ALA A 45 2.03 22.42 7.36
N ALA A 46 3.25 22.56 6.89
CA ALA A 46 3.74 23.82 6.32
C ALA A 46 3.10 24.02 4.94
N LEU A 47 2.25 25.04 4.84
CA LEU A 47 1.56 25.43 3.61
C LEU A 47 1.90 26.88 3.25
N PRO A 48 2.31 27.17 2.00
CA PRO A 48 2.52 26.24 0.89
C PRO A 48 3.71 25.28 1.13
N PRO A 49 3.73 24.10 0.48
CA PRO A 49 4.83 23.15 0.61
C PRO A 49 6.16 23.79 0.17
N ALA A 50 7.25 23.46 0.87
CA ALA A 50 8.60 23.79 0.41
C ALA A 50 8.88 23.14 -0.96
N ILE A 51 9.82 23.70 -1.74
CA ILE A 51 10.14 23.22 -3.09
C ILE A 51 10.61 21.76 -3.03
N GLU A 52 11.43 21.42 -2.04
CA GLU A 52 11.94 20.07 -1.80
C GLU A 52 10.79 19.09 -1.52
N THR A 53 9.80 19.51 -0.74
CA THR A 53 8.60 18.72 -0.44
C THR A 53 7.75 18.49 -1.69
N THR A 54 7.60 19.51 -2.54
CA THR A 54 6.87 19.37 -3.81
C THR A 54 7.55 18.34 -4.72
N VAL A 55 8.87 18.43 -4.89
CA VAL A 55 9.65 17.46 -5.68
C VAL A 55 9.50 16.03 -5.11
N LEU A 56 9.50 15.87 -3.79
CA LEU A 56 9.28 14.58 -3.14
C LEU A 56 7.87 14.04 -3.38
N LEU A 57 6.84 14.89 -3.29
CA LEU A 57 5.45 14.49 -3.56
C LEU A 57 5.27 14.06 -5.02
N ASP A 58 5.83 14.81 -5.97
CA ASP A 58 5.78 14.47 -7.40
C ASP A 58 6.54 13.18 -7.71
N SER A 59 7.72 13.00 -7.11
CA SER A 59 8.51 11.76 -7.25
C SER A 59 7.75 10.55 -6.68
N THR A 60 7.09 10.73 -5.54
CA THR A 60 6.27 9.68 -4.91
C THR A 60 5.02 9.38 -5.74
N ALA A 61 4.40 10.40 -6.35
CA ALA A 61 3.30 10.21 -7.28
C ALA A 61 3.73 9.39 -8.51
N GLY A 62 4.89 9.69 -9.09
CA GLY A 62 5.48 8.90 -10.18
C GLY A 62 5.71 7.44 -9.77
N TYR A 63 6.19 7.21 -8.55
CA TYR A 63 6.37 5.86 -8.02
C TYR A 63 5.04 5.11 -7.85
N LEU A 64 3.98 5.76 -7.34
CA LEU A 64 2.64 5.17 -7.26
C LEU A 64 2.06 4.82 -8.63
N VAL A 65 2.24 5.69 -9.64
CA VAL A 65 1.82 5.41 -11.02
C VAL A 65 2.60 4.23 -11.61
N SER A 66 3.91 4.16 -11.36
CA SER A 66 4.73 3.02 -11.81
C SER A 66 4.25 1.70 -11.19
N THR A 67 3.89 1.74 -9.90
CA THR A 67 3.36 0.59 -9.16
C THR A 67 2.00 0.17 -9.71
N MET A 68 1.10 1.12 -9.95
CA MET A 68 -0.19 0.89 -10.61
C MET A 68 -0.01 0.19 -11.96
N PHE A 69 0.90 0.70 -12.80
CA PHE A 69 1.18 0.12 -14.11
C PHE A 69 1.66 -1.33 -14.00
N LEU A 70 2.63 -1.61 -13.12
CA LEU A 70 3.15 -2.96 -12.93
C LEU A 70 2.07 -3.92 -12.41
N GLN A 71 1.25 -3.49 -11.45
CA GLN A 71 0.10 -4.28 -10.98
C GLN A 71 -0.89 -4.57 -12.10
N VAL A 72 -1.24 -3.57 -12.89
CA VAL A 72 -2.23 -3.72 -13.95
C VAL A 72 -1.73 -4.65 -15.04
N VAL A 73 -0.50 -4.44 -15.51
CA VAL A 73 0.08 -5.14 -16.66
C VAL A 73 0.57 -6.52 -16.28
N MET A 74 1.41 -6.66 -15.24
CA MET A 74 2.03 -7.95 -14.91
C MET A 74 1.00 -8.97 -14.43
N LEU A 75 0.03 -8.55 -13.61
CA LEU A 75 -0.98 -9.46 -13.06
C LEU A 75 -1.99 -9.91 -14.12
N ARG A 76 -2.31 -9.06 -15.11
CA ARG A 76 -3.15 -9.43 -16.26
C ARG A 76 -2.40 -10.25 -17.30
N ALA A 77 -1.11 -9.99 -17.52
CA ALA A 77 -0.29 -10.74 -18.46
C ALA A 77 -0.01 -12.18 -17.98
N ARG A 78 0.14 -12.37 -16.66
CA ARG A 78 0.42 -13.69 -16.04
C ARG A 78 -0.55 -13.99 -14.89
N PRO A 79 -1.84 -14.24 -15.16
CA PRO A 79 -2.87 -14.40 -14.13
C PRO A 79 -2.79 -15.73 -13.35
N ALA A 80 -1.97 -16.68 -13.82
CA ALA A 80 -1.78 -17.99 -13.20
C ALA A 80 -0.40 -18.14 -12.52
N ASP A 81 0.50 -17.17 -12.66
CA ASP A 81 1.87 -17.26 -12.15
C ASP A 81 1.97 -16.70 -10.72
N LEU A 82 1.87 -17.57 -9.72
CA LEU A 82 1.97 -17.16 -8.31
C LEU A 82 3.30 -16.49 -7.96
N THR A 83 4.39 -16.82 -8.65
CA THR A 83 5.70 -16.24 -8.34
C THR A 83 5.70 -14.76 -8.69
N VAL A 84 5.15 -14.40 -9.85
CA VAL A 84 4.97 -13.00 -10.26
C VAL A 84 4.09 -12.25 -9.26
N TRP A 85 2.98 -12.86 -8.85
CA TRP A 85 2.06 -12.23 -7.89
C TRP A 85 2.73 -12.01 -6.53
N ARG A 86 3.45 -13.00 -6.00
CA ARG A 86 4.15 -12.88 -4.72
C ARG A 86 5.30 -11.89 -4.78
N CYS A 87 6.07 -11.88 -5.86
CA CYS A 87 7.16 -10.93 -6.04
C CYS A 87 6.63 -9.49 -6.04
N LEU A 88 5.58 -9.23 -6.82
CA LEU A 88 4.99 -7.91 -6.91
C LEU A 88 4.31 -7.47 -5.60
N GLN A 89 3.53 -8.34 -4.96
CA GLN A 89 2.92 -8.00 -3.66
C GLN A 89 3.97 -7.85 -2.55
N GLY A 90 5.07 -8.60 -2.64
CA GLY A 90 6.22 -8.46 -1.74
C GLY A 90 6.90 -7.12 -1.89
N SER A 91 7.15 -6.66 -3.13
CA SER A 91 7.76 -5.34 -3.36
C SER A 91 6.88 -4.21 -2.86
N ILE A 92 5.56 -4.31 -3.06
CA ILE A 92 4.61 -3.29 -2.58
C ILE A 92 4.51 -3.32 -1.06
N LEU A 93 4.56 -4.50 -0.43
CA LEU A 93 4.57 -4.60 1.02
C LEU A 93 5.80 -3.91 1.64
N ILE A 94 6.98 -4.04 1.02
CA ILE A 94 8.18 -3.33 1.46
C ILE A 94 7.95 -1.81 1.41
N GLN A 95 7.33 -1.32 0.33
CA GLN A 95 6.93 0.08 0.21
C GLN A 95 5.94 0.48 1.32
N ASP A 96 4.90 -0.31 1.59
CA ASP A 96 3.92 0.02 2.63
C ASP A 96 4.59 0.15 4.01
N LEU A 97 5.49 -0.78 4.33
CA LEU A 97 6.23 -0.76 5.59
C LEU A 97 7.15 0.45 5.70
N ALA A 98 7.78 0.86 4.59
CA ALA A 98 8.58 2.08 4.54
C ALA A 98 7.72 3.33 4.79
N ILE A 99 6.53 3.42 4.21
CA ILE A 99 5.59 4.54 4.43
C ILE A 99 5.11 4.56 5.88
N ILE A 100 4.68 3.42 6.43
CA ILE A 100 4.27 3.32 7.84
C ILE A 100 5.42 3.76 8.75
N GLY A 101 6.64 3.26 8.49
CA GLY A 101 7.83 3.64 9.24
C GLY A 101 8.14 5.14 9.18
N ALA A 102 7.97 5.76 8.00
CA ALA A 102 8.15 7.19 7.82
C ALA A 102 7.12 8.01 8.61
N VAL A 103 5.84 7.60 8.59
CA VAL A 103 4.76 8.26 9.34
C VAL A 103 4.98 8.13 10.85
N VAL A 104 5.30 6.92 11.33
CA VAL A 104 5.60 6.67 12.75
C VAL A 104 6.84 7.45 13.20
N GLY A 105 7.88 7.49 12.36
CA GLY A 105 9.09 8.28 12.60
C GLY A 105 8.79 9.77 12.71
N ALA A 106 7.95 10.31 11.82
CA ALA A 106 7.52 11.71 11.86
C ALA A 106 6.75 12.02 13.16
N LEU A 107 5.83 11.16 13.58
CA LEU A 107 5.10 11.31 14.84
C LEU A 107 6.04 11.24 16.07
N LYS A 108 7.06 10.38 16.02
CA LYS A 108 8.07 10.25 17.09
C LYS A 108 8.88 11.53 17.24
N THR A 109 9.36 12.09 16.13
CA THR A 109 10.12 13.35 16.11
C THR A 109 9.31 14.53 16.63
N GLN A 110 7.99 14.49 16.46
CA GLN A 110 7.07 15.50 17.00
C GLN A 110 6.71 15.27 18.48
N HIS A 111 7.23 14.22 19.12
CA HIS A 111 6.83 13.80 20.48
C HIS A 111 5.32 13.53 20.62
N ARG A 112 4.63 13.17 19.53
CA ARG A 112 3.18 12.94 19.48
C ARG A 112 2.80 11.46 19.43
N LEU A 113 3.69 10.58 19.89
CA LEU A 113 3.48 9.14 19.84
C LEU A 113 2.49 8.63 20.90
N ASP A 114 2.03 9.50 21.81
CA ASP A 114 0.96 9.16 22.74
C ASP A 114 -0.35 8.94 21.98
N TRP A 115 -0.99 7.78 22.24
CA TRP A 115 -2.20 7.31 21.58
C TRP A 115 -3.36 8.33 21.59
N GLY A 116 -3.35 9.30 22.52
CA GLY A 116 -4.36 10.37 22.64
C GLY A 116 -4.07 11.64 21.83
N LEU A 117 -2.87 11.80 21.24
CA LEU A 117 -2.47 13.01 20.50
C LEU A 117 -2.57 12.86 18.97
N VAL A 118 -2.75 11.63 18.49
CA VAL A 118 -2.94 11.32 17.08
C VAL A 118 -4.41 11.57 16.70
N THR A 119 -4.61 12.40 15.69
CA THR A 119 -5.94 12.82 15.24
C THR A 119 -6.68 11.63 14.63
N ALA A 120 -8.02 11.60 14.74
CA ALA A 120 -8.85 10.57 14.12
C ALA A 120 -8.61 10.39 12.60
N LYS A 121 -8.20 11.47 11.90
CA LYS A 121 -7.81 11.42 10.48
C LYS A 121 -6.50 10.67 10.24
N GLU A 122 -5.50 10.88 11.08
CA GLU A 122 -4.19 10.20 11.00
C GLU A 122 -4.36 8.71 11.31
N TRP A 123 -5.15 8.37 12.33
CA TRP A 123 -5.52 6.99 12.65
C TRP A 123 -6.27 6.29 11.52
N SER A 124 -7.21 6.98 10.88
CA SER A 124 -7.95 6.43 9.74
C SER A 124 -7.03 6.11 8.56
N ASN A 125 -6.11 7.01 8.22
CA ASN A 125 -5.14 6.78 7.14
C ASN A 125 -4.22 5.59 7.47
N LEU A 126 -3.66 5.56 8.69
CA LEU A 126 -2.79 4.48 9.13
C LEU A 126 -3.50 3.13 9.16
N ALA A 127 -4.78 3.09 9.59
CA ALA A 127 -5.59 1.89 9.62
C ALA A 127 -5.88 1.35 8.22
N ILE A 128 -6.16 2.21 7.24
CA ILE A 128 -6.32 1.80 5.84
C ILE A 128 -5.01 1.21 5.31
N LEU A 129 -3.90 1.92 5.51
CA LEU A 129 -2.58 1.48 5.03
C LEU A 129 -2.17 0.14 5.66
N ALA A 130 -2.38 -0.01 6.97
CA ALA A 130 -2.14 -1.26 7.69
C ALA A 130 -3.09 -2.38 7.25
N GLY A 131 -4.36 -2.07 6.96
CA GLY A 131 -5.35 -3.04 6.48
C GLY A 131 -4.99 -3.61 5.11
N VAL A 132 -4.58 -2.75 4.16
CA VAL A 132 -4.11 -3.20 2.84
C VAL A 132 -2.79 -3.97 2.97
N GLY A 133 -1.85 -3.51 3.80
CA GLY A 133 -0.62 -4.23 4.10
C GLY A 133 -0.87 -5.62 4.69
N ALA A 134 -1.81 -5.74 5.64
CA ALA A 134 -2.21 -7.01 6.22
C ALA A 134 -2.82 -7.96 5.18
N LEU A 135 -3.61 -7.43 4.23
CA LEU A 135 -4.14 -8.22 3.13
C LEU A 135 -3.02 -8.78 2.23
N ARG A 136 -1.99 -7.97 1.95
CA ARG A 136 -0.80 -8.42 1.21
C ARG A 136 -0.03 -9.49 1.99
N VAL A 137 0.18 -9.31 3.29
CA VAL A 137 0.80 -10.33 4.16
C VAL A 137 0.02 -11.63 4.10
N ALA A 138 -1.32 -11.58 4.24
CA ALA A 138 -2.16 -12.76 4.15
C ALA A 138 -2.00 -13.49 2.81
N PHE A 139 -1.96 -12.75 1.70
CA PHE A 139 -1.72 -13.32 0.38
C PHE A 139 -0.33 -13.96 0.26
N LEU A 140 0.72 -13.29 0.74
CA LEU A 140 2.11 -13.79 0.70
C LEU A 140 2.29 -15.07 1.54
N LEU A 141 1.62 -15.15 2.69
CA LEU A 141 1.57 -16.35 3.54
C LEU A 141 0.73 -17.48 2.92
N GLY A 142 0.06 -17.22 1.78
CA GLY A 142 -0.77 -18.20 1.08
C GLY A 142 -2.12 -18.46 1.75
N ILE A 143 -2.60 -17.55 2.59
CA ILE A 143 -3.94 -17.65 3.19
C ILE A 143 -4.96 -17.57 2.05
N GLY A 144 -5.87 -18.55 1.99
CA GLY A 144 -6.89 -18.64 0.94
C GLY A 144 -6.39 -19.14 -0.41
N VAL A 145 -5.08 -19.21 -0.68
CA VAL A 145 -4.54 -19.77 -1.92
C VAL A 145 -4.67 -21.30 -1.88
N GLY A 146 -5.52 -21.86 -2.74
CA GLY A 146 -5.84 -23.28 -2.75
C GLY A 146 -4.64 -24.12 -3.15
N GLY A 147 -3.94 -24.70 -2.19
CA GLY A 147 -2.72 -25.47 -2.47
C GLY A 147 -1.92 -25.91 -1.25
N ARG A 148 -2.59 -26.35 -0.18
CA ARG A 148 -1.94 -27.16 0.87
C ARG A 148 -2.82 -28.38 1.06
N GLY A 149 -2.55 -29.40 0.23
CA GLY A 149 -3.13 -30.72 0.41
C GLY A 149 -2.88 -31.15 1.84
N LYS A 150 -3.94 -31.24 2.63
CA LYS A 150 -3.97 -32.14 3.78
C LYS A 150 -3.67 -33.53 3.20
N ALA A 151 -2.42 -33.95 3.30
CA ALA A 151 -2.10 -35.37 3.29
C ALA A 151 -2.86 -35.96 4.48
N LYS A 152 -4.02 -36.53 4.16
CA LYS A 152 -4.80 -37.38 5.05
C LYS A 152 -3.86 -38.52 5.46
N LYS A 153 -3.26 -38.43 6.66
CA LYS A 153 -2.71 -39.62 7.29
C LYS A 153 -3.92 -40.49 7.66
N THR A 154 -4.01 -41.59 6.92
CA THR A 154 -4.69 -42.84 7.23
C THR A 154 -4.83 -43.11 8.72
#